data_AF-A0AAD7IEU5-F1
#
_entry.id   AF-A0AAD7IEU5-F1
#
_cell.length_a   1.000
_cell.length_b   1.000
_cell.length_c   1.000
_cell.angle_alpha   90.00
_cell.angle_beta   90.00
_cell.angle_gamma   90.00
#
_symmetry.space_group_name_H-M   'P 1'
#
loop_
_entity.id
_entity.type
_entity.pdbx_description
1 polymer ?
#
loop_
_entity_poly.entity_id
_entity_poly.type
_entity_poly.pdbx_seq_one_letter_code
_entity_poly.pdbx_strand_id
1 'polypeptide(L)'
;MSHTQTSNYEDTQIVALLASLNEPDHTPSRSQLSQRPWTPDDSPDYEDAEILALISSFNDAALDEPASHPRVFPVPPSLPLRTPTRRLPPVTLQLQSHTFSANRPHTSPSRTPILYRYDTPTGREYTTDWASASSATQGVAGTQVQIVSGSRKKDRSRKAAYVVFCGRKFGVFLKWDDVQAHVSGVSNAIYHGYKSLSEAQAAFDYAVARAWVRNCYAPLVAAIPRLPTPASSLDTLNPLSGSQACNHKWYVVYRGITPGVYRSYLEVQLNTLGIRGSLHESLPSRTEVLEKYVHACAQGEVAEVPPPYPDDVFS
;
A
#
# COMPACT_ATOMS: atom_id res chain seq x y z
N MET A 1 -10.02 37.85 -54.22
CA MET A 1 -8.58 37.50 -54.14
C MET A 1 -8.16 37.72 -52.70
N SER A 2 -8.28 36.67 -51.88
CA SER A 2 -8.05 36.73 -50.44
C SER A 2 -7.03 35.66 -50.10
N HIS A 3 -5.81 36.10 -49.76
CA HIS A 3 -4.73 35.22 -49.33
C HIS A 3 -4.93 34.85 -47.86
N THR A 4 -5.12 33.56 -47.58
CA THR A 4 -4.96 32.97 -46.25
C THR A 4 -3.51 32.59 -46.04
N GLN A 5 -2.89 33.22 -45.03
CA GLN A 5 -1.52 32.96 -44.59
C GLN A 5 -1.60 32.00 -43.39
N THR A 6 -1.19 30.75 -43.57
CA THR A 6 -1.07 29.77 -42.49
C THR A 6 0.31 29.88 -41.85
N SER A 7 0.29 30.18 -40.54
CA SER A 7 1.43 30.29 -39.64
C SER A 7 1.98 28.90 -39.29
N ASN A 8 3.14 28.55 -39.84
CA ASN A 8 3.99 27.46 -39.36
C ASN A 8 5.06 28.05 -38.44
N TYR A 9 4.86 27.99 -37.12
CA TYR A 9 5.86 28.52 -36.18
C TYR A 9 5.84 27.83 -34.81
N GLU A 10 5.80 26.50 -34.72
CA GLU A 10 6.07 25.80 -33.44
C GLU A 10 6.69 24.41 -33.63
N ASP A 11 7.82 24.27 -34.33
CA ASP A 11 8.46 22.95 -34.47
C ASP A 11 10.01 22.95 -34.49
N THR A 12 10.65 23.90 -33.80
CA THR A 12 12.13 23.96 -33.75
C THR A 12 12.74 24.13 -32.36
N GLN A 13 11.95 24.07 -31.28
CA GLN A 13 12.50 24.18 -29.91
C GLN A 13 12.78 22.84 -29.21
N ILE A 14 12.45 21.69 -29.80
CA ILE A 14 12.64 20.39 -29.15
C ILE A 14 14.01 19.74 -29.47
N VAL A 15 14.70 20.17 -30.53
CA VAL A 15 16.01 19.58 -30.92
C VAL A 15 17.21 20.27 -30.25
N ALA A 16 17.04 21.47 -29.66
CA ALA A 16 18.14 22.22 -29.07
C ALA A 16 18.50 21.84 -27.61
N LEU A 17 17.70 21.00 -26.93
CA LEU A 17 17.93 20.65 -25.53
C LEU A 17 18.78 19.38 -25.31
N LEU A 18 19.17 18.66 -26.37
CA LEU A 18 19.95 17.41 -26.27
C LEU A 18 21.45 17.56 -26.59
N ALA A 19 21.94 18.77 -26.90
CA ALA A 19 23.33 19.00 -27.31
C ALA A 19 24.26 19.59 -26.21
N SER A 20 23.81 19.73 -24.96
CA SER A 20 24.58 20.43 -23.91
C SER A 20 25.04 19.55 -22.73
N LEU A 21 25.11 18.23 -22.90
CA LEU A 21 25.56 17.27 -21.85
C LEU A 21 26.89 16.60 -22.17
N ASN A 22 27.84 17.33 -22.75
CA ASN A 22 29.22 16.87 -22.85
C ASN A 22 30.15 18.05 -22.53
N GLU A 23 30.86 17.97 -21.39
CA GLU A 23 32.20 18.52 -21.09
C GLU A 23 32.56 18.18 -19.60
N PRO A 24 33.86 18.15 -19.23
CA PRO A 24 34.43 17.08 -18.41
C PRO A 24 34.77 17.41 -16.94
N ASP A 25 34.95 16.32 -16.18
CA ASP A 25 35.76 16.12 -14.96
C ASP A 25 36.16 17.33 -14.09
N HIS A 26 35.41 17.51 -13.00
CA HIS A 26 35.92 18.10 -11.77
C HIS A 26 35.71 17.14 -10.60
N THR A 27 36.79 16.48 -10.19
CA THR A 27 36.91 15.69 -8.97
C THR A 27 37.11 16.61 -7.77
N PRO A 28 36.22 16.61 -6.75
CA PRO A 28 36.56 17.13 -5.45
C PRO A 28 37.19 16.05 -4.58
N SER A 29 38.33 16.43 -4.01
CA SER A 29 39.16 15.66 -3.09
C SER A 29 38.37 15.08 -1.91
N ARG A 30 38.38 13.75 -1.81
CA ARG A 30 37.76 12.95 -0.75
C ARG A 30 38.76 12.78 0.40
N SER A 31 38.73 13.69 1.36
CA SER A 31 39.44 13.54 2.63
C SER A 31 38.49 13.65 3.82
N GLN A 32 38.50 12.57 4.61
CA GLN A 32 37.99 12.44 5.98
C GLN A 32 36.50 12.09 6.18
N LEU A 33 36.10 10.90 5.72
CA LEU A 33 35.02 10.15 6.35
C LEU A 33 35.63 9.08 7.25
N SER A 34 35.46 9.30 8.56
CA SER A 34 35.76 8.38 9.67
C SER A 34 35.28 6.96 9.34
N GLN A 35 36.22 6.04 9.13
CA GLN A 35 35.93 4.62 9.05
C GLN A 35 35.50 4.14 10.43
N ARG A 36 34.20 3.92 10.62
CA ARG A 36 33.73 3.05 11.70
C ARG A 36 34.05 1.60 11.31
N PRO A 37 34.67 0.80 12.20
CA PRO A 37 34.89 -0.62 11.96
C PRO A 37 33.56 -1.31 11.69
N TRP A 38 33.51 -2.08 10.61
CA TRP A 38 32.37 -2.92 10.26
C TRP A 38 32.29 -4.05 11.30
N THR A 39 31.24 -4.06 12.12
CA THR A 39 30.98 -5.13 13.09
C THR A 39 30.18 -6.25 12.40
N PRO A 40 30.60 -7.53 12.51
CA PRO A 40 29.88 -8.67 11.90
C PRO A 40 28.44 -8.91 12.38
N ASP A 41 27.94 -8.11 13.31
CA ASP A 41 26.64 -8.27 13.98
C ASP A 41 25.48 -7.53 13.27
N ASP A 42 25.78 -6.76 12.21
CA ASP A 42 24.78 -6.17 11.29
C ASP A 42 24.67 -6.98 9.98
N SER A 43 25.00 -8.28 10.03
CA SER A 43 24.77 -9.18 8.91
C SER A 43 23.26 -9.42 8.77
N PRO A 44 22.64 -9.22 7.60
CA PRO A 44 21.25 -9.62 7.39
C PRO A 44 21.11 -11.10 7.73
N ASP A 45 20.13 -11.41 8.58
CA ASP A 45 19.87 -12.74 9.11
C ASP A 45 19.87 -13.77 7.97
N TYR A 46 20.73 -14.78 8.10
CA TYR A 46 21.00 -15.81 7.09
C TYR A 46 19.75 -16.62 6.71
N GLU A 47 18.69 -16.55 7.51
CA GLU A 47 17.39 -17.23 7.34
C GLU A 47 16.61 -16.70 6.12
N ASP A 48 16.83 -15.46 5.69
CA ASP A 48 16.11 -14.89 4.54
C ASP A 48 16.52 -15.58 3.22
N ALA A 49 17.75 -16.08 3.10
CA ALA A 49 18.26 -16.65 1.85
C ALA A 49 17.54 -17.94 1.44
N GLU A 50 17.20 -18.83 2.38
CA GLU A 50 16.47 -20.07 2.08
C GLU A 50 15.03 -19.78 1.63
N ILE A 51 14.36 -18.82 2.28
CA ILE A 51 13.00 -18.43 1.91
C ILE A 51 12.96 -17.81 0.51
N LEU A 52 13.96 -16.98 0.16
CA LEU A 52 14.04 -16.40 -1.18
C LEU A 52 14.36 -17.44 -2.27
N ALA A 53 15.18 -18.43 -1.97
CA ALA A 53 15.44 -19.55 -2.87
C ALA A 53 14.17 -20.37 -3.12
N LEU A 54 13.38 -20.61 -2.08
CA LEU A 54 12.11 -21.32 -2.18
C LEU A 54 11.11 -20.57 -3.06
N ILE A 55 10.93 -19.26 -2.85
CA ILE A 55 10.04 -18.42 -3.69
C ILE A 55 10.47 -18.44 -5.16
N SER A 56 11.78 -18.38 -5.42
CA SER A 56 12.30 -18.40 -6.80
C SER A 56 12.01 -19.74 -7.49
N SER A 57 12.13 -20.86 -6.77
CA SER A 57 11.86 -22.21 -7.32
C SER A 57 10.41 -22.43 -7.75
N PHE A 58 9.45 -21.77 -7.10
CA PHE A 58 8.03 -21.89 -7.46
C PHE A 58 7.66 -21.10 -8.72
N ASN A 59 8.37 -20.01 -9.02
CA ASN A 59 8.09 -19.19 -10.19
C ASN A 59 8.62 -19.83 -11.49
N ASP A 60 9.74 -20.56 -11.42
CA ASP A 60 10.32 -21.23 -12.60
C ASP A 60 9.50 -22.44 -13.06
N ALA A 61 8.76 -23.10 -12.16
CA ALA A 61 7.91 -24.25 -12.50
C ALA A 61 6.68 -23.91 -13.37
N ALA A 62 6.35 -22.61 -13.52
CA ALA A 62 5.15 -22.17 -14.23
C ALA A 62 5.38 -21.86 -15.73
N LEU A 63 6.62 -21.92 -16.23
CA LEU A 63 6.96 -21.42 -17.57
C LEU A 63 7.20 -22.50 -18.65
N ASP A 64 7.04 -23.79 -18.35
CA ASP A 64 7.42 -24.87 -19.29
C ASP A 64 6.29 -25.87 -19.64
N GLU A 65 5.04 -25.42 -19.68
CA GLU A 65 3.96 -26.17 -20.34
C GLU A 65 3.86 -25.76 -21.82
N PRO A 66 4.28 -26.59 -22.79
CA PRO A 66 4.08 -26.30 -24.20
C PRO A 66 2.58 -26.26 -24.50
N ALA A 67 2.14 -25.20 -25.16
CA ALA A 67 0.77 -24.96 -25.60
C ALA A 67 0.29 -26.06 -26.59
N SER A 68 -0.09 -27.22 -26.06
CA SER A 68 -0.73 -28.30 -26.82
C SER A 68 -2.16 -28.53 -26.32
N HIS A 69 -3.08 -28.08 -27.17
CA HIS A 69 -4.48 -28.43 -27.29
C HIS A 69 -5.50 -27.79 -26.31
N PRO A 70 -6.61 -27.23 -26.85
CA PRO A 70 -7.74 -26.82 -26.03
C PRO A 70 -8.35 -28.07 -25.37
N ARG A 71 -8.26 -28.17 -24.04
CA ARG A 71 -9.03 -29.16 -23.27
C ARG A 71 -10.52 -28.83 -23.41
N VAL A 72 -11.21 -29.63 -24.21
CA VAL A 72 -12.68 -29.70 -24.21
C VAL A 72 -13.08 -30.32 -22.88
N PHE A 73 -13.52 -29.49 -21.93
CA PHE A 73 -14.10 -29.97 -20.69
C PHE A 73 -15.45 -30.64 -21.00
N PRO A 74 -15.65 -31.92 -20.66
CA PRO A 74 -16.96 -32.55 -20.78
C PRO A 74 -17.94 -31.84 -19.84
N VAL A 75 -19.07 -31.40 -20.39
CA VAL A 75 -20.18 -30.80 -19.65
C VAL A 75 -20.69 -31.85 -18.64
N PRO A 76 -20.63 -31.59 -17.32
CA PRO A 76 -21.15 -32.52 -16.34
C PRO A 76 -22.69 -32.61 -16.45
N PRO A 77 -23.29 -33.80 -16.30
CA PRO A 77 -24.73 -33.95 -16.31
C PRO A 77 -25.37 -33.23 -15.11
N SER A 78 -26.43 -32.47 -15.40
CA SER A 78 -27.21 -31.68 -14.45
C SER A 78 -27.73 -32.54 -13.30
N LEU A 79 -27.21 -32.31 -12.09
CA LEU A 79 -27.70 -32.96 -10.88
C LEU A 79 -29.01 -32.29 -10.40
N PRO A 80 -30.01 -33.08 -9.94
CA PRO A 80 -31.26 -32.54 -9.44
C PRO A 80 -31.09 -31.81 -8.09
N LEU A 81 -31.70 -30.63 -7.99
CA LEU A 81 -31.82 -29.82 -6.78
C LEU A 81 -32.40 -30.66 -5.62
N ARG A 82 -31.57 -31.00 -4.64
CA ARG A 82 -32.02 -31.47 -3.32
C ARG A 82 -32.08 -30.29 -2.37
N THR A 83 -33.28 -29.92 -1.94
CA THR A 83 -33.54 -29.01 -0.83
C THR A 83 -33.21 -29.69 0.50
N PRO A 84 -32.28 -29.18 1.33
CA PRO A 84 -32.08 -29.68 2.68
C PRO A 84 -32.94 -28.90 3.68
N THR A 85 -34.09 -29.45 4.06
CA THR A 85 -34.82 -29.01 5.26
C THR A 85 -34.14 -29.63 6.49
N ARG A 86 -33.10 -28.97 7.00
CA ARG A 86 -32.45 -29.38 8.27
C ARG A 86 -32.81 -28.39 9.36
N ARG A 87 -33.81 -28.74 10.19
CA ARG A 87 -34.07 -28.07 11.48
C ARG A 87 -32.89 -28.36 12.42
N LEU A 88 -32.22 -27.31 12.87
CA LEU A 88 -31.23 -27.38 13.94
C LEU A 88 -31.91 -27.25 15.31
N PRO A 89 -31.45 -27.99 16.33
CA PRO A 89 -31.90 -27.81 17.71
C PRO A 89 -31.33 -26.53 18.34
N PRO A 90 -31.98 -25.99 19.39
CA PRO A 90 -31.51 -24.78 20.08
C PRO A 90 -30.18 -25.05 20.80
N VAL A 91 -29.17 -24.25 20.47
CA VAL A 91 -27.87 -24.22 21.15
C VAL A 91 -28.00 -23.32 22.38
N THR A 92 -27.96 -23.90 23.56
CA THR A 92 -27.88 -23.16 24.83
C THR A 92 -26.43 -22.71 25.03
N LEU A 93 -26.16 -21.42 24.82
CA LEU A 93 -24.85 -20.82 25.11
C LEU A 93 -24.69 -20.63 26.62
N GLN A 94 -23.91 -21.50 27.27
CA GLN A 94 -23.38 -21.23 28.60
C GLN A 94 -22.20 -20.25 28.48
N LEU A 95 -22.42 -19.03 28.96
CA LEU A 95 -21.43 -17.98 29.05
C LEU A 95 -20.47 -18.29 30.20
N GLN A 96 -19.31 -18.89 29.89
CA GLN A 96 -18.23 -19.05 30.86
C GLN A 96 -17.46 -17.72 30.96
N SER A 97 -17.54 -17.09 32.12
CA SER A 97 -16.76 -15.91 32.48
C SER A 97 -15.30 -16.30 32.70
N HIS A 98 -14.49 -16.21 31.65
CA HIS A 98 -13.04 -16.31 31.78
C HIS A 98 -12.52 -15.04 32.46
N THR A 99 -11.97 -15.21 33.66
CA THR A 99 -11.18 -14.19 34.34
C THR A 99 -9.91 -13.93 33.54
N PHE A 100 -9.86 -12.76 32.89
CA PHE A 100 -8.74 -12.32 32.09
C PHE A 100 -7.52 -12.11 33.01
N SER A 101 -6.50 -12.96 32.85
CA SER A 101 -5.26 -12.91 33.63
C SER A 101 -4.45 -11.67 33.25
N ALA A 102 -4.10 -10.89 34.26
CA ALA A 102 -3.49 -9.58 34.12
C ALA A 102 -2.01 -9.65 33.69
N ASN A 103 -1.69 -8.79 32.71
CA ASN A 103 -0.48 -7.97 32.59
C ASN A 103 0.88 -8.65 32.36
N ARG A 104 1.35 -8.58 31.10
CA ARG A 104 2.77 -8.30 30.80
C ARG A 104 2.93 -6.82 30.44
N PRO A 105 3.85 -6.08 31.08
CA PRO A 105 4.12 -4.69 30.74
C PRO A 105 4.94 -4.62 29.44
N HIS A 106 4.26 -4.42 28.32
CA HIS A 106 4.92 -4.01 27.08
C HIS A 106 5.27 -2.52 27.19
N THR A 107 6.53 -2.21 27.49
CA THR A 107 7.09 -0.86 27.47
C THR A 107 7.27 -0.39 26.04
N SER A 108 6.16 -0.13 25.34
CA SER A 108 6.21 0.66 24.09
C SER A 108 6.61 2.10 24.43
N PRO A 109 7.50 2.74 23.64
CA PRO A 109 7.93 4.12 23.87
C PRO A 109 6.69 5.02 23.97
N SER A 110 6.52 5.61 25.15
CA SER A 110 5.23 6.13 25.60
C SER A 110 4.82 7.33 24.75
N ARG A 111 3.79 7.13 23.92
CA ARG A 111 2.94 8.25 23.54
C ARG A 111 2.47 8.91 24.83
N THR A 112 2.66 10.22 24.94
CA THR A 112 2.06 10.99 26.03
C THR A 112 0.58 10.61 26.13
N PRO A 113 0.12 10.08 27.28
CA PRO A 113 -1.24 9.57 27.41
C PRO A 113 -2.24 10.68 27.09
N ILE A 114 -3.33 10.31 26.41
CA ILE A 114 -4.39 11.26 26.08
C ILE A 114 -5.06 11.66 27.39
N LEU A 115 -5.01 12.95 27.75
CA LEU A 115 -5.69 13.46 28.93
C LEU A 115 -7.09 13.93 28.55
N TYR A 116 -8.09 13.36 29.19
CA TYR A 116 -9.48 13.77 29.13
C TYR A 116 -9.79 14.66 30.34
N ARG A 117 -10.58 15.70 30.12
CA ARG A 117 -11.19 16.56 31.14
C ARG A 117 -12.68 16.40 31.08
N TYR A 118 -13.32 16.34 32.22
CA TYR A 118 -14.77 16.37 32.31
C TYR A 118 -15.20 17.24 33.48
N ASP A 119 -16.38 17.84 33.35
CA ASP A 119 -17.00 18.62 34.41
C ASP A 119 -17.88 17.69 35.26
N THR A 120 -17.77 17.77 36.58
CA THR A 120 -18.64 17.13 37.58
C THR A 120 -19.37 18.21 38.39
N PRO A 121 -20.45 17.89 39.11
CA PRO A 121 -21.12 18.86 39.99
C PRO A 121 -20.20 19.44 41.08
N THR A 122 -19.13 18.72 41.43
CA THR A 122 -18.16 19.09 42.47
C THR A 122 -16.94 19.85 41.91
N GLY A 123 -16.70 19.84 40.59
CA GLY A 123 -15.57 20.54 40.00
C GLY A 123 -15.17 20.03 38.62
N ARG A 124 -13.91 20.29 38.23
CA ARG A 124 -13.30 19.75 37.01
C ARG A 124 -12.30 18.68 37.35
N GLU A 125 -12.43 17.54 36.68
CA GLU A 125 -11.54 16.41 36.85
C GLU A 125 -10.84 16.05 35.54
N TYR A 126 -9.72 15.33 35.68
CA TYR A 126 -8.89 14.90 34.57
C TYR A 126 -8.58 13.41 34.72
N THR A 127 -8.62 12.67 33.63
CA THR A 127 -8.27 11.25 33.59
C THR A 127 -7.60 10.89 32.28
N THR A 128 -6.76 9.87 32.28
CA THR A 128 -6.14 9.32 31.07
C THR A 128 -6.97 8.21 30.43
N ASP A 129 -8.03 7.76 31.10
CA ASP A 129 -8.91 6.69 30.64
C ASP A 129 -10.26 7.25 30.16
N TRP A 130 -10.57 7.00 28.90
CA TRP A 130 -11.85 7.40 28.30
C TRP A 130 -13.04 6.73 28.98
N ALA A 131 -12.92 5.47 29.37
CA ALA A 131 -14.03 4.74 29.99
C ALA A 131 -14.41 5.37 31.34
N SER A 132 -13.40 5.70 32.15
CA SER A 132 -13.58 6.44 33.40
C SER A 132 -14.21 7.82 33.18
N ALA A 133 -13.70 8.60 32.21
CA ALA A 133 -14.25 9.93 31.89
C ALA A 133 -15.72 9.86 31.45
N SER A 134 -16.02 8.92 30.55
CA SER A 134 -17.38 8.72 30.03
C SER A 134 -18.34 8.31 31.14
N SER A 135 -17.94 7.35 31.97
CA SER A 135 -18.77 6.86 33.08
C SER A 135 -19.08 7.97 34.08
N ALA A 136 -18.10 8.82 34.39
CA ALA A 136 -18.29 9.95 35.32
C ALA A 136 -19.27 11.02 34.81
N THR A 137 -19.45 11.13 33.48
CA THR A 137 -20.38 12.09 32.86
C THR A 137 -21.76 11.51 32.53
N GLN A 138 -21.92 10.19 32.60
CA GLN A 138 -23.17 9.55 32.17
C GLN A 138 -24.33 9.90 33.11
N GLY A 139 -25.37 10.52 32.55
CA GLY A 139 -26.57 10.91 33.30
C GLY A 139 -26.48 12.24 34.06
N VAL A 140 -25.34 12.94 33.99
CA VAL A 140 -25.19 14.27 34.59
C VAL A 140 -25.48 15.34 33.54
N ALA A 141 -26.62 16.02 33.68
CA ALA A 141 -27.07 17.04 32.74
C ALA A 141 -26.03 18.18 32.60
N GLY A 142 -25.67 18.51 31.36
CA GLY A 142 -24.75 19.60 31.03
C GLY A 142 -23.26 19.26 31.13
N THR A 143 -22.89 18.02 31.45
CA THR A 143 -21.48 17.61 31.49
C THR A 143 -21.00 17.16 30.10
N GLN A 144 -19.76 17.49 29.76
CA GLN A 144 -19.11 17.05 28.52
C GLN A 144 -17.69 16.60 28.82
N VAL A 145 -17.27 15.47 28.23
CA VAL A 145 -15.88 15.05 28.22
C VAL A 145 -15.16 15.77 27.08
N GLN A 146 -14.07 16.46 27.39
CA GLN A 146 -13.20 17.14 26.44
C GLN A 146 -11.79 16.55 26.48
N ILE A 147 -11.16 16.45 25.32
CA ILE A 147 -9.76 16.02 25.23
C ILE A 147 -8.86 17.23 25.47
N VAL A 148 -8.06 17.22 26.54
CA VAL A 148 -7.19 18.35 26.94
C VAL A 148 -5.79 18.22 26.37
N SER A 149 -5.23 17.01 26.40
CA SER A 149 -3.94 16.73 25.77
C SER A 149 -4.04 15.44 24.99
N GLY A 150 -4.84 15.45 23.94
CA GLY A 150 -4.85 14.41 22.93
C GLY A 150 -3.98 14.84 21.78
N SER A 151 -3.02 13.98 21.43
CA SER A 151 -2.19 13.99 20.21
C SER A 151 -2.34 15.30 19.44
N ARG A 152 -1.39 16.25 19.60
CA ARG A 152 -1.24 17.42 18.71
C ARG A 152 -1.69 16.96 17.34
N LYS A 153 -2.78 17.54 16.79
CA LYS A 153 -3.28 17.17 15.45
C LYS A 153 -2.02 17.02 14.62
N LYS A 154 -1.65 15.78 14.27
CA LYS A 154 -0.31 15.47 13.76
C LYS A 154 -0.11 16.51 12.70
N ASP A 155 0.79 17.48 12.96
CA ASP A 155 0.85 18.68 12.14
C ASP A 155 0.92 18.13 10.74
N ARG A 156 -0.13 18.39 9.95
CA ARG A 156 -0.27 17.77 8.64
C ARG A 156 0.76 18.52 7.84
N SER A 157 2.02 18.12 8.05
CA SER A 157 3.21 18.79 7.58
C SER A 157 2.91 19.09 6.14
N ARG A 158 2.85 20.38 5.82
CA ARG A 158 2.40 20.83 4.50
C ARG A 158 3.15 19.99 3.47
N LYS A 159 2.39 19.29 2.65
CA LYS A 159 2.98 18.44 1.62
C LYS A 159 3.57 19.37 0.57
N ALA A 160 4.84 19.16 0.23
CA ALA A 160 5.52 19.99 -0.75
C ALA A 160 5.17 19.57 -2.18
N ALA A 161 4.85 18.29 -2.37
CA ALA A 161 4.47 17.72 -3.64
C ALA A 161 3.49 16.57 -3.44
N TYR A 162 2.76 16.24 -4.49
CA TYR A 162 1.76 15.19 -4.56
C TYR A 162 2.04 14.34 -5.80
N VAL A 163 1.79 13.04 -5.69
CA VAL A 163 1.89 12.11 -6.82
C VAL A 163 0.51 11.53 -7.03
N VAL A 164 0.02 11.59 -8.26
CA VAL A 164 -1.17 10.85 -8.70
C VAL A 164 -0.68 9.65 -9.48
N PHE A 165 -0.91 8.45 -8.94
CA PHE A 165 -0.55 7.18 -9.57
C PHE A 165 -1.69 6.68 -10.47
N CYS A 166 -2.93 6.84 -9.99
CA CYS A 166 -4.14 6.49 -10.73
C CYS A 166 -5.09 7.69 -10.71
N GLY A 167 -5.49 8.18 -11.88
CA GLY A 167 -6.39 9.33 -12.02
C GLY A 167 -6.66 9.68 -13.48
N ARG A 168 -7.36 10.80 -13.73
CA ARG A 168 -7.60 11.30 -15.10
C ARG A 168 -6.31 11.63 -15.83
N LYS A 169 -5.40 12.25 -15.09
CA LYS A 169 -4.00 12.45 -15.44
C LYS A 169 -3.17 12.04 -14.23
N PHE A 170 -2.09 11.33 -14.48
CA PHE A 170 -1.13 10.91 -13.47
C PHE A 170 0.15 11.74 -13.61
N GLY A 171 0.95 11.80 -12.56
CA GLY A 171 2.16 12.61 -12.52
C GLY A 171 2.44 13.20 -11.15
N VAL A 172 3.46 14.05 -11.09
CA VAL A 172 3.86 14.80 -9.89
C VAL A 172 3.32 16.22 -9.98
N PHE A 173 2.66 16.68 -8.91
CA PHE A 173 2.01 17.98 -8.82
C PHE A 173 2.48 18.73 -7.57
N LEU A 174 2.60 20.05 -7.67
CA LEU A 174 3.02 20.91 -6.55
C LEU A 174 1.84 21.39 -5.69
N LYS A 175 0.66 21.57 -6.29
CA LYS A 175 -0.53 22.10 -5.63
C LYS A 175 -1.60 21.04 -5.53
N TRP A 176 -2.36 21.11 -4.44
CA TRP A 176 -3.52 20.22 -4.23
C TRP A 176 -4.63 20.46 -5.25
N ASP A 177 -4.86 21.71 -5.66
CA ASP A 177 -5.93 22.06 -6.59
C ASP A 177 -5.77 21.33 -7.95
N ASP A 178 -4.53 21.20 -8.42
CA ASP A 178 -4.21 20.46 -9.65
C ASP A 178 -4.49 18.96 -9.49
N VAL A 179 -4.10 18.38 -8.34
CA VAL A 179 -4.38 16.96 -8.01
C VAL A 179 -5.89 16.72 -7.96
N GLN A 180 -6.63 17.60 -7.31
CA GLN A 180 -8.07 17.46 -7.10
C GLN A 180 -8.82 17.35 -8.42
N ALA A 181 -8.44 18.12 -9.44
CA ALA A 181 -9.03 18.04 -10.78
C ALA A 181 -8.87 16.65 -11.44
N HIS A 182 -7.85 15.90 -11.04
CA HIS A 182 -7.50 14.58 -11.59
C HIS A 182 -8.01 13.39 -10.77
N VAL A 183 -8.38 13.59 -9.51
CA VAL A 183 -8.86 12.52 -8.62
C VAL A 183 -10.32 12.67 -8.21
N SER A 184 -10.88 13.88 -8.29
CA SER A 184 -12.27 14.12 -7.90
C SER A 184 -13.26 13.46 -8.88
N GLY A 185 -14.19 12.67 -8.34
CA GLY A 185 -15.17 11.92 -9.12
C GLY A 185 -14.59 10.75 -9.91
N VAL A 186 -13.33 10.38 -9.65
CA VAL A 186 -12.66 9.22 -10.27
C VAL A 186 -12.72 8.07 -9.28
N SER A 187 -13.49 7.04 -9.61
CA SER A 187 -13.43 5.76 -8.89
C SER A 187 -12.01 5.21 -8.97
N ASN A 188 -11.52 4.68 -7.84
CA ASN A 188 -10.20 4.06 -7.78
C ASN A 188 -9.02 5.01 -8.11
N ALA A 189 -9.16 6.31 -7.84
CA ALA A 189 -8.00 7.21 -7.88
C ALA A 189 -7.04 6.91 -6.72
N ILE A 190 -5.73 6.87 -7.00
CA ILE A 190 -4.66 6.73 -6.01
C ILE A 190 -3.75 7.94 -6.13
N TYR A 191 -3.58 8.65 -5.01
CA TYR A 191 -2.61 9.73 -4.88
C TYR A 191 -1.94 9.67 -3.51
N HIS A 192 -0.73 10.24 -3.41
CA HIS A 192 -0.01 10.38 -2.16
C HIS A 192 0.72 11.74 -2.08
N GLY A 193 0.84 12.29 -0.87
CA GLY A 193 1.54 13.56 -0.63
C GLY A 193 2.88 13.36 0.06
N TYR A 194 3.94 13.96 -0.46
CA TYR A 194 5.32 13.83 0.01
C TYR A 194 5.84 15.12 0.64
N LYS A 195 6.92 15.03 1.42
CA LYS A 195 7.51 16.20 2.10
C LYS A 195 8.45 16.99 1.19
N SER A 196 8.94 16.38 0.12
CA SER A 196 9.79 17.03 -0.88
C SER A 196 9.39 16.64 -2.30
N LEU A 197 9.74 17.48 -3.28
CA LEU A 197 9.53 17.18 -4.69
C LEU A 197 10.40 16.01 -5.18
N SER A 198 11.66 15.93 -4.72
CA SER A 198 12.56 14.82 -5.09
C SER A 198 12.02 13.46 -4.63
N GLU A 199 11.46 13.38 -3.43
CA GLU A 199 10.81 12.18 -2.90
C GLU A 199 9.56 11.79 -3.72
N ALA A 200 8.75 12.78 -4.09
CA ALA A 200 7.59 12.57 -4.97
C ALA A 200 8.01 12.05 -6.36
N GLN A 201 9.07 12.61 -6.94
CA GLN A 201 9.58 12.17 -8.24
C GLN A 201 10.10 10.73 -8.18
N ALA A 202 10.92 10.41 -7.18
CA ALA A 202 11.43 9.04 -6.98
C ALA A 202 10.29 8.02 -6.80
N ALA A 203 9.24 8.39 -6.06
CA ALA A 203 8.05 7.57 -5.88
C ALA A 203 7.30 7.35 -7.20
N PHE A 204 7.15 8.40 -8.02
CA PHE A 204 6.51 8.30 -9.31
C PHE A 204 7.32 7.43 -10.28
N ASP A 205 8.63 7.67 -10.40
CA ASP A 205 9.53 6.90 -11.28
C ASP A 205 9.55 5.41 -10.89
N TYR A 206 9.57 5.12 -9.58
CA TYR A 206 9.47 3.76 -9.06
C TYR A 206 8.17 3.05 -9.47
N ALA A 207 7.05 3.77 -9.44
CA ALA A 207 5.76 3.24 -9.85
C ALA A 207 5.65 3.10 -11.39
N VAL A 208 6.23 4.02 -12.17
CA VAL A 208 6.32 3.92 -13.63
C VAL A 208 7.13 2.70 -14.05
N ALA A 209 8.29 2.47 -13.42
CA ALA A 209 9.15 1.31 -13.69
C ALA A 209 8.45 -0.04 -13.45
N ARG A 210 7.42 -0.06 -12.60
CA ARG A 210 6.58 -1.25 -12.30
C ARG A 210 5.25 -1.27 -13.04
N ALA A 211 5.01 -0.31 -13.93
CA ALA A 211 3.75 -0.15 -14.64
C ALA A 211 2.52 -0.05 -13.72
N TRP A 212 2.69 0.56 -12.54
CA TRP A 212 1.58 0.79 -11.60
C TRP A 212 0.84 2.10 -11.85
N VAL A 213 1.43 2.98 -12.63
CA VAL A 213 0.83 4.26 -13.01
C VAL A 213 -0.11 4.04 -14.18
N ARG A 214 -1.37 4.52 -14.06
CA ARG A 214 -2.38 4.34 -15.11
C ARG A 214 -3.43 5.44 -15.13
N ASN A 215 -3.98 5.67 -16.31
CA ASN A 215 -5.20 6.47 -16.47
C ASN A 215 -6.41 5.59 -16.12
N CYS A 216 -7.26 6.06 -15.21
CA CYS A 216 -8.45 5.33 -14.76
C CYS A 216 -9.51 5.10 -15.85
N TYR A 217 -9.47 5.88 -16.93
CA TYR A 217 -10.38 5.75 -18.07
C TYR A 217 -9.76 5.07 -19.28
N ALA A 218 -8.43 4.88 -19.28
CA ALA A 218 -7.80 4.16 -20.37
C ALA A 218 -8.06 2.66 -20.18
N PRO A 219 -8.48 1.94 -21.23
CA PRO A 219 -8.44 0.50 -21.19
C PRO A 219 -7.02 0.05 -20.89
N LEU A 220 -6.90 -0.94 -20.00
CA LEU A 220 -5.60 -1.49 -19.65
C LEU A 220 -5.12 -2.28 -20.86
N VAL A 221 -4.29 -1.62 -21.68
CA VAL A 221 -3.65 -2.26 -22.83
C VAL A 221 -2.85 -3.44 -22.28
N ALA A 222 -3.20 -4.62 -22.78
CA ALA A 222 -2.83 -5.90 -22.21
C ALA A 222 -1.30 -6.07 -22.07
N ALA A 223 -0.94 -6.74 -20.97
CA ALA A 223 0.32 -7.47 -20.77
C ALA A 223 1.61 -6.67 -21.04
N ILE A 224 1.93 -5.72 -20.15
CA ILE A 224 3.34 -5.43 -19.92
C ILE A 224 3.93 -6.68 -19.23
N PRO A 225 4.93 -7.36 -19.82
CA PRO A 225 5.55 -8.53 -19.22
C PRO A 225 6.11 -8.14 -17.85
N ARG A 226 5.54 -8.71 -16.80
CA ARG A 226 5.91 -8.39 -15.43
C ARG A 226 7.12 -9.23 -15.08
N LEU A 227 8.29 -8.60 -15.00
CA LEU A 227 9.42 -9.25 -14.36
C LEU A 227 9.05 -9.49 -12.89
N PRO A 228 9.20 -10.72 -12.37
CA PRO A 228 9.13 -10.98 -10.94
C PRO A 228 10.06 -9.99 -10.25
N THR A 229 9.52 -9.18 -9.34
CA THR A 229 10.38 -8.26 -8.59
C THR A 229 11.32 -9.12 -7.76
N PRO A 230 12.64 -9.10 -7.99
CA PRO A 230 13.56 -9.94 -7.24
C PRO A 230 13.46 -9.55 -5.78
N ALA A 231 13.27 -10.54 -4.92
CA ALA A 231 13.04 -10.34 -3.51
C ALA A 231 14.22 -9.64 -2.79
N SER A 232 15.42 -9.67 -3.39
CA SER A 232 16.60 -8.93 -2.95
C SER A 232 16.47 -7.40 -3.09
N SER A 233 15.52 -6.89 -3.88
CA SER A 233 15.27 -5.43 -3.98
C SER A 233 14.47 -4.87 -2.80
N LEU A 234 13.92 -5.74 -1.95
CA LEU A 234 13.05 -5.32 -0.86
C LEU A 234 13.79 -4.51 0.20
N ASP A 235 15.10 -4.65 0.37
CA ASP A 235 15.82 -3.94 1.44
C ASP A 235 16.20 -2.49 1.11
N THR A 236 16.12 -2.10 -0.17
CA THR A 236 16.37 -0.72 -0.58
C THR A 236 15.19 0.18 -0.15
N LEU A 237 15.50 1.41 0.29
CA LEU A 237 14.51 2.41 0.71
C LEU A 237 13.35 2.49 -0.31
N ASN A 238 12.15 2.07 0.09
CA ASN A 238 10.98 2.14 -0.77
C ASN A 238 10.50 3.61 -0.86
N PRO A 239 10.60 4.27 -2.02
CA PRO A 239 10.23 5.68 -2.15
C PRO A 239 8.72 5.91 -1.94
N LEU A 240 7.89 4.87 -2.05
CA LEU A 240 6.44 4.95 -1.83
C LEU A 240 6.04 5.13 -0.36
N SER A 241 6.85 4.64 0.59
CA SER A 241 6.58 4.78 2.03
C SER A 241 6.72 6.22 2.54
N GLY A 242 7.42 7.05 1.75
CA GLY A 242 7.80 8.40 2.11
C GLY A 242 8.60 8.51 3.42
N SER A 243 8.80 9.73 3.89
CA SER A 243 9.49 10.08 5.14
C SER A 243 8.68 9.74 6.41
N GLN A 244 7.57 8.99 6.30
CA GLN A 244 6.94 8.43 7.48
C GLN A 244 7.76 7.23 7.92
N ALA A 245 8.46 7.39 9.06
CA ALA A 245 9.13 6.32 9.77
C ALA A 245 8.27 5.05 9.68
N CYS A 246 8.83 4.05 9.01
CA CYS A 246 8.19 2.80 8.70
C CYS A 246 7.43 2.29 9.91
N ASN A 247 6.09 2.38 9.89
CA ASN A 247 5.32 1.42 10.66
C ASN A 247 5.83 0.07 10.16
N HIS A 248 6.47 -0.71 11.02
CA HIS A 248 7.12 -1.99 10.70
C HIS A 248 6.11 -3.07 10.31
N LYS A 249 5.17 -2.75 9.43
CA LYS A 249 4.17 -3.66 8.91
C LYS A 249 4.58 -4.06 7.51
N TRP A 250 4.58 -5.36 7.30
CA TRP A 250 4.69 -5.98 6.00
C TRP A 250 3.29 -6.37 5.54
N TYR A 251 3.10 -6.40 4.24
CA TYR A 251 1.82 -6.72 3.65
C TYR A 251 1.98 -7.86 2.67
N VAL A 252 1.01 -8.77 2.62
CA VAL A 252 0.92 -9.80 1.59
C VAL A 252 -0.37 -9.58 0.81
N VAL A 253 -0.26 -9.64 -0.51
CA VAL A 253 -1.39 -9.70 -1.43
C VAL A 253 -1.44 -11.12 -1.97
N TYR A 254 -2.49 -11.85 -1.61
CA TYR A 254 -2.74 -13.20 -2.12
C TYR A 254 -3.47 -13.13 -3.46
N ARG A 255 -4.43 -12.20 -3.57
CA ARG A 255 -5.23 -12.02 -4.79
C ARG A 255 -5.26 -10.56 -5.20
N GLY A 256 -4.79 -10.27 -6.41
CA GLY A 256 -4.68 -8.92 -6.93
C GLY A 256 -4.06 -8.89 -8.32
N ILE A 257 -3.78 -7.68 -8.79
CA ILE A 257 -3.08 -7.41 -10.04
C ILE A 257 -1.72 -8.09 -10.02
N THR A 258 -0.91 -7.88 -8.98
CA THR A 258 0.36 -8.58 -8.80
C THR A 258 0.36 -9.10 -7.36
N PRO A 259 0.06 -10.39 -7.12
CA PRO A 259 0.24 -10.99 -5.81
C PRO A 259 1.71 -10.94 -5.37
N GLY A 260 1.94 -10.89 -4.06
CA GLY A 260 3.30 -10.79 -3.52
C GLY A 260 3.36 -10.14 -2.14
N VAL A 261 4.59 -9.91 -1.69
CA VAL A 261 4.90 -9.29 -0.39
C VAL A 261 5.40 -7.86 -0.60
N TYR A 262 4.88 -6.92 0.20
CA TYR A 262 5.04 -5.48 0.04
C TYR A 262 5.42 -4.80 1.35
N ARG A 263 6.14 -3.68 1.26
CA ARG A 263 6.60 -2.89 2.42
C ARG A 263 5.68 -1.73 2.74
N SER A 264 4.83 -1.33 1.79
CA SER A 264 3.91 -0.23 1.98
C SER A 264 2.49 -0.62 1.60
N TYR A 265 1.53 -0.05 2.34
CA TYR A 265 0.13 -0.18 1.98
C TYR A 265 -0.20 0.49 0.62
N LEU A 266 0.61 1.46 0.18
CA LEU A 266 0.42 2.10 -1.12
C LEU A 266 0.70 1.12 -2.27
N GLU A 267 1.70 0.25 -2.13
CA GLU A 267 1.93 -0.87 -3.06
C GLU A 267 0.75 -1.83 -3.07
N VAL A 268 0.23 -2.19 -1.89
CA VAL A 268 -0.96 -3.05 -1.79
C VAL A 268 -2.13 -2.42 -2.54
N GLN A 269 -2.39 -1.12 -2.34
CA GLN A 269 -3.45 -0.42 -3.05
C GLN A 269 -3.24 -0.47 -4.57
N LEU A 270 -2.04 -0.16 -5.05
CA LEU A 270 -1.73 -0.21 -6.49
C LEU A 270 -1.97 -1.60 -7.09
N ASN A 271 -1.75 -2.65 -6.30
CA ASN A 271 -1.90 -4.05 -6.72
C ASN A 271 -3.27 -4.67 -6.43
N THR A 272 -4.17 -4.02 -5.69
CA THR A 272 -5.49 -4.60 -5.35
C THR A 272 -6.65 -3.75 -5.82
N LEU A 273 -6.42 -2.48 -6.14
CA LEU A 273 -7.50 -1.55 -6.42
C LEU A 273 -8.25 -1.90 -7.72
N GLY A 274 -9.59 -1.90 -7.61
CA GLY A 274 -10.50 -2.27 -8.70
C GLY A 274 -10.67 -3.78 -8.87
N ILE A 275 -9.93 -4.62 -8.15
CA ILE A 275 -10.05 -6.07 -8.25
C ILE A 275 -11.16 -6.57 -7.33
N ARG A 276 -12.23 -7.12 -7.91
CA ARG A 276 -13.28 -7.78 -7.12
C ARG A 276 -12.69 -9.03 -6.45
N GLY A 277 -12.86 -9.12 -5.12
CA GLY A 277 -12.34 -10.23 -4.34
C GLY A 277 -10.82 -10.18 -4.10
N SER A 278 -10.20 -9.00 -4.22
CA SER A 278 -8.80 -8.83 -3.78
C SER A 278 -8.63 -9.27 -2.32
N LEU A 279 -7.55 -9.98 -2.03
CA LEU A 279 -7.26 -10.50 -0.69
C LEU A 279 -5.84 -10.09 -0.27
N HIS A 280 -5.73 -9.41 0.86
CA HIS A 280 -4.46 -8.99 1.43
C HIS A 280 -4.50 -8.98 2.96
N GLU A 281 -3.34 -9.11 3.59
CA GLU A 281 -3.17 -9.07 5.04
C GLU A 281 -1.93 -8.24 5.41
N SER A 282 -1.84 -7.74 6.64
CA SER A 282 -0.65 -7.07 7.17
C SER A 282 -0.15 -7.73 8.44
N LEU A 283 1.15 -7.97 8.56
CA LEU A 283 1.80 -8.57 9.73
C LEU A 283 3.00 -7.71 10.17
N PRO A 284 3.46 -7.83 11.43
CA PRO A 284 4.59 -7.05 11.93
C PRO A 284 5.96 -7.57 11.47
N SER A 285 6.07 -8.82 11.01
CA SER A 285 7.35 -9.45 10.65
C SER A 285 7.45 -9.77 9.15
N ARG A 286 8.63 -9.55 8.55
CA ARG A 286 8.90 -9.90 7.14
C ARG A 286 8.76 -11.41 6.93
N THR A 287 9.44 -12.18 7.77
CA THR A 287 9.49 -13.65 7.72
C THR A 287 8.09 -14.25 7.79
N GLU A 288 7.27 -13.77 8.74
CA GLU A 288 5.89 -14.23 8.90
C GLU A 288 5.04 -13.99 7.64
N VAL A 289 5.21 -12.83 6.98
CA VAL A 289 4.49 -12.52 5.72
C VAL A 289 4.97 -13.42 4.58
N LEU A 290 6.26 -13.70 4.49
CA LEU A 290 6.82 -14.59 3.46
C LEU A 290 6.34 -16.03 3.66
N GLU A 291 6.38 -16.55 4.88
CA GLU A 291 5.86 -17.88 5.22
C GLU A 291 4.39 -18.02 4.84
N LYS A 292 3.56 -17.03 5.19
CA LYS A 292 2.14 -17.02 4.80
C LYS A 292 1.96 -16.98 3.28
N TYR A 293 2.76 -16.18 2.57
CA TYR A 293 2.67 -16.11 1.12
C TYR A 293 3.05 -17.44 0.47
N VAL A 294 4.15 -18.07 0.89
CA VAL A 294 4.58 -19.39 0.42
C VAL A 294 3.53 -20.46 0.72
N HIS A 295 2.96 -20.44 1.92
CA HIS A 295 1.88 -21.36 2.29
C HIS A 295 0.65 -21.18 1.37
N ALA A 296 0.23 -19.94 1.13
CA ALA A 296 -0.89 -19.65 0.23
C ALA A 296 -0.60 -20.07 -1.23
N CYS A 297 0.64 -19.91 -1.70
CA CYS A 297 1.06 -20.44 -3.00
C CYS A 297 0.89 -21.96 -3.06
N ALA A 298 1.34 -22.68 -2.02
CA ALA A 298 1.22 -24.14 -1.94
C ALA A 298 -0.25 -24.63 -1.91
N GLN A 299 -1.16 -23.83 -1.37
CA GLN A 299 -2.61 -24.12 -1.35
C GLN A 299 -3.33 -23.69 -2.64
N GLY A 300 -2.66 -23.02 -3.59
CA GLY A 300 -3.28 -22.48 -4.79
C GLY A 300 -4.24 -21.30 -4.53
N GLU A 301 -4.09 -20.63 -3.39
CA GLU A 301 -4.90 -19.46 -3.01
C GLU A 301 -4.40 -18.16 -3.66
N VAL A 302 -3.14 -18.17 -4.11
CA VAL A 302 -2.52 -17.01 -4.77
C VAL A 302 -2.99 -16.94 -6.22
N ALA A 303 -3.65 -15.83 -6.57
CA ALA A 303 -4.25 -15.65 -7.88
C ALA A 303 -3.96 -14.25 -8.43
N GLU A 304 -3.26 -14.22 -9.56
CA GLU A 304 -3.15 -13.01 -10.38
C GLU A 304 -4.49 -12.77 -11.07
N VAL A 305 -5.08 -11.61 -10.81
CA VAL A 305 -6.33 -11.19 -11.43
C VAL A 305 -6.00 -10.05 -12.37
N PRO A 306 -6.23 -10.19 -13.69
CA PRO A 306 -6.06 -9.09 -14.60
C PRO A 306 -6.97 -7.95 -14.14
N PRO A 307 -6.51 -6.70 -14.25
CA PRO A 307 -7.32 -5.59 -13.83
C PRO A 307 -8.60 -5.51 -14.68
N PRO A 308 -9.74 -5.10 -14.08
CA PRO A 308 -11.03 -5.10 -14.77
C PRO A 308 -10.94 -4.24 -16.03
N TYR A 309 -11.52 -4.74 -17.12
CA TYR A 309 -11.72 -3.91 -18.30
C TYR A 309 -12.69 -2.78 -17.94
N PRO A 310 -12.51 -1.57 -18.51
CA PRO A 310 -13.34 -0.41 -18.19
C PRO A 310 -14.84 -0.65 -18.45
N ASP A 311 -15.19 -1.59 -19.31
CA ASP A 311 -16.58 -1.90 -19.66
C ASP A 311 -17.33 -2.69 -18.56
N ASP A 312 -16.62 -3.41 -17.69
CA ASP A 312 -17.22 -4.26 -16.64
C ASP A 312 -17.59 -3.51 -15.35
N VAL A 313 -17.19 -2.24 -15.20
CA VAL A 313 -17.32 -1.48 -13.94
C VAL A 313 -18.70 -0.81 -13.79
N PHE A 314 -19.48 -0.70 -14.86
CA PHE A 314 -20.78 -0.02 -14.88
C PHE A 314 -21.99 -0.92 -15.12
N SER A 315 -21.80 -2.25 -15.12
CA SER A 315 -22.89 -3.25 -15.20
C SER A 315 -23.28 -3.75 -13.82
#